data_AF-A0A242W1L9-F1
#
_entry.id   AF-A0A242W1L9-F1
#
_cell.length_a   1.000
_cell.length_b   1.000
_cell.length_c   1.000
_cell.angle_alpha   90.00
_cell.angle_beta   90.00
_cell.angle_gamma   90.00
#
_symmetry.space_group_name_H-M   'P 1'
#
loop_
_entity.id
_entity.type
_entity.pdbx_description
1 polymer ?
#
loop_
_entity_poly.entity_id
_entity_poly.type
_entity_poly.pdbx_seq_one_letter_code
_entity_poly.pdbx_strand_id
1 'polypeptide(L)' 'MSLGVIAAAIAIGLSALGAGIGNGLIVSRTIEGVARQPELKGALQTIMFIGVALVEALPIIGVVIAFIVMNK' A
#
# COMPACT_ATOMS: atom_id res chain seq x y z
N MET A 1 -3.03 -28.52 -1.59
CA MET A 1 -2.93 -27.19 -0.94
C MET A 1 -3.82 -27.18 0.28
N SER A 2 -3.31 -26.79 1.44
CA SER A 2 -4.18 -26.62 2.62
C SER A 2 -5.04 -25.36 2.43
N LEU A 3 -6.22 -25.34 3.05
CA LEU A 3 -7.14 -24.19 3.00
C LEU A 3 -6.47 -22.90 3.50
N GLY A 4 -5.55 -23.01 4.46
CA GLY A 4 -4.78 -21.88 4.99
C GLY A 4 -3.85 -21.21 3.98
N VAL A 5 -3.26 -21.97 3.05
CA VAL A 5 -2.43 -21.41 1.97
C VAL A 5 -3.28 -20.60 0.98
N ILE A 6 -4.48 -21.09 0.66
CA ILE A 6 -5.42 -20.37 -0.22
C ILE A 6 -5.90 -19.09 0.47
N ALA A 7 -6.28 -19.17 1.75
CA ALA A 7 -6.70 -18.01 2.52
C ALA A 7 -5.60 -16.94 2.64
N ALA A 8 -4.36 -17.35 2.91
CA ALA A 8 -3.21 -16.46 2.94
C ALA A 8 -2.94 -15.79 1.58
N ALA A 9 -3.01 -16.56 0.48
CA ALA A 9 -2.82 -16.03 -0.87
C ALA A 9 -3.90 -15.00 -1.23
N ILE A 10 -5.16 -15.24 -0.85
CA ILE A 10 -6.25 -14.28 -1.08
C ILE A 10 -6.06 -13.02 -0.23
N ALA A 11 -5.76 -13.17 1.06
CA ALA A 11 -5.54 -12.04 1.97
C ALA A 11 -4.41 -11.13 1.48
N ILE A 12 -3.27 -11.73 1.12
CA ILE A 12 -2.11 -10.98 0.59
C ILE A 12 -2.42 -10.39 -0.77
N GLY A 13 -3.02 -11.16 -1.68
CA GLY A 13 -3.32 -10.72 -3.05
C GLY A 13 -4.27 -9.52 -3.09
N LEU A 14 -5.36 -9.56 -2.32
CA LEU A 14 -6.31 -8.44 -2.24
C LEU A 14 -5.71 -7.22 -1.55
N SER A 15 -4.93 -7.43 -0.50
CA SER A 15 -4.22 -6.37 0.19
C SER A 15 -3.21 -5.66 -0.72
N ALA A 16 -2.41 -6.44 -1.46
CA ALA A 16 -1.44 -5.92 -2.41
C ALA A 16 -2.11 -5.16 -3.57
N LEU A 17 -3.27 -5.64 -4.04
CA LEU A 17 -4.05 -4.94 -5.06
C LEU A 17 -4.51 -3.56 -4.56
N GLY A 18 -5.08 -3.49 -3.36
CA GLY A 18 -5.49 -2.23 -2.75
C GLY A 18 -4.32 -1.27 -2.54
N ALA A 19 -3.19 -1.77 -2.03
CA ALA A 19 -1.96 -1.00 -1.85
C ALA A 19 -1.43 -0.45 -3.17
N GLY A 20 -1.36 -1.29 -4.20
CA GLY A 20 -0.86 -0.92 -5.52
C GLY A 20 -1.68 0.19 -6.16
N ILE A 21 -3.01 0.10 -6.08
CA ILE A 21 -3.91 1.15 -6.58
C ILE A 21 -3.74 2.44 -5.76
N GLY A 22 -3.76 2.34 -4.42
CA GLY A 22 -3.62 3.49 -3.53
C GLY A 22 -2.31 4.25 -3.73
N ASN A 23 -1.19 3.53 -3.73
CA ASN A 23 0.14 4.10 -3.97
C ASN A 23 0.25 4.69 -5.38
N GLY A 24 -0.28 4.01 -6.40
CA GLY A 24 -0.29 4.53 -7.77
C GLY A 24 -1.01 5.87 -7.89
N LEU A 25 -2.15 6.02 -7.21
CA LEU A 25 -2.90 7.28 -7.16
C LEU A 25 -2.15 8.36 -6.38
N ILE A 26 -1.60 8.04 -5.22
CA ILE A 26 -0.87 9.02 -4.39
C ILE A 26 0.37 9.54 -5.11
N VAL A 27 1.17 8.63 -5.68
CA VAL A 27 2.42 8.98 -6.36
C VAL A 27 2.14 9.75 -7.65
N SER A 28 1.16 9.33 -8.47
CA SER A 28 0.81 10.06 -9.71
C SER A 28 0.35 11.49 -9.42
N ARG A 29 -0.51 11.69 -8.41
CA ARG A 29 -0.96 13.04 -8.00
C ARG A 29 0.18 13.88 -7.44
N THR A 30 1.13 13.26 -6.75
CA THR A 30 2.34 13.95 -6.28
C THR A 30 3.18 14.41 -7.46
N ILE A 31 3.40 13.55 -8.46
CA ILE A 31 4.14 13.91 -9.68
C ILE A 31 3.44 15.06 -10.43
N GLU A 32 2.12 14.99 -10.61
CA GLU A 32 1.33 16.07 -11.21
C GLU A 32 1.48 17.40 -10.43
N GLY A 33 1.44 17.34 -9.10
CA GLY A 33 1.63 18.49 -8.24
C GLY A 33 3.03 19.11 -8.38
N VAL A 34 4.07 18.27 -8.37
CA VAL A 34 5.46 18.72 -8.57
C VAL A 34 5.67 19.30 -9.97
N ALA A 35 5.06 18.72 -11.00
CA ALA A 35 5.14 19.24 -12.36
C ALA A 35 4.48 20.63 -12.49
N ARG A 36 3.42 20.90 -11.72
CA ARG A 36 2.76 22.21 -11.70
C ARG A 36 3.52 23.25 -10.85
N GLN A 37 4.09 22.83 -9.73
CA GLN A 37 4.80 23.70 -8.78
C GLN A 37 6.07 23.00 -8.23
N PRO A 38 7.21 23.10 -8.93
CA PRO A 38 8.45 22.42 -8.57
C PRO A 38 9.01 22.85 -7.20
N GLU A 39 8.75 24.08 -6.77
CA GLU A 39 9.23 24.63 -5.48
C GLU A 39 8.61 23.90 -4.29
N LEU A 40 7.41 23.30 -4.47
CA LEU A 40 6.70 22.56 -3.43
C LEU A 40 7.12 21.09 -3.34
N LYS A 41 8.10 20.63 -4.11
CA LYS A 41 8.49 19.21 -4.17
C LYS A 41 8.73 18.59 -2.80
N GLY A 42 9.47 19.26 -1.91
CA GLY A 42 9.76 18.72 -0.58
C GLY A 42 8.51 18.53 0.28
N ALA A 43 7.60 19.51 0.26
CA ALA A 43 6.33 19.43 1.00
C ALA A 43 5.42 18.35 0.43
N LEU A 44 5.28 18.28 -0.90
CA LEU A 44 4.47 17.28 -1.58
C LEU A 44 5.00 15.85 -1.35
N GLN A 45 6.32 15.64 -1.38
CA GLN A 45 6.92 14.35 -1.04
C GLN A 45 6.66 13.93 0.41
N THR A 46 6.71 14.88 1.35
CA THR A 46 6.40 14.59 2.76
C THR A 46 4.95 14.12 2.91
N ILE A 47 4.00 14.83 2.30
CA ILE A 47 2.58 14.44 2.31
C ILE A 47 2.39 13.09 1.62
N MET A 48 3.05 12.87 0.48
CA MET A 48 3.03 11.60 -0.26
C MET A 48 3.47 10.44 0.64
N PHE A 49 4.59 10.55 1.35
CA PHE A 49 5.08 9.47 2.22
C PHE A 49 4.14 9.20 3.40
N ILE A 50 3.52 10.23 3.98
CA ILE A 50 2.49 10.05 5.01
C ILE A 50 1.30 9.28 4.42
N GLY A 51 0.83 9.67 3.22
CA GLY A 51 -0.25 8.97 2.53
C GLY A 51 0.09 7.51 2.22
N VAL A 52 1.29 7.23 1.71
CA VAL A 52 1.79 5.87 1.45
C VAL A 52 1.84 5.06 2.74
N ALA A 53 2.35 5.63 3.84
CA ALA A 53 2.40 4.95 5.13
C ALA A 53 0.99 4.56 5.63
N LEU A 54 -0.01 5.42 5.42
CA LEU A 54 -1.41 5.11 5.75
C LEU A 54 -1.99 4.02 4.85
N VAL A 55 -1.69 4.04 3.55
CA VAL A 55 -2.12 2.99 2.61
C VAL A 55 -1.52 1.64 2.98
N GLU A 56 -0.24 1.61 3.37
CA GLU A 56 0.49 0.38 3.73
C GLU A 56 0.09 -0.22 5.08
N ALA A 57 -0.61 0.52 5.95
CA ALA A 57 -1.06 0.00 7.23
C ALA A 57 -2.00 -1.22 7.09
N LEU A 58 -2.93 -1.18 6.12
CA LEU A 58 -3.87 -2.29 5.89
C LEU A 58 -3.20 -3.53 5.26
N PRO A 59 -2.32 -3.39 4.24
CA PRO A 59 -1.53 -4.51 3.73
C PRO A 59 -0.67 -5.20 4.77
N ILE A 60 -0.03 -4.45 5.67
CA ILE A 60 0.74 -5.03 6.78
C ILE A 60 -0.17 -5.89 7.66
N ILE A 61 -1.37 -5.41 8.00
CA ILE A 61 -2.35 -6.21 8.76
C ILE A 61 -2.77 -7.46 7.98
N GLY A 62 -3.00 -7.34 6.66
CA GLY A 62 -3.32 -8.47 5.79
C GLY A 62 -2.24 -9.55 5.77
N VAL A 63 -0.96 -9.15 5.74
CA VAL A 63 0.19 -10.05 5.83
C VAL A 63 0.25 -10.73 7.20
N VAL A 64 0.00 -10.00 8.29
CA VAL A 64 -0.06 -10.58 9.65
C VAL A 64 -1.16 -11.64 9.75
N ILE A 65 -2.36 -11.36 9.22
CA ILE A 65 -3.47 -12.33 9.19
C ILE A 65 -3.07 -13.57 8.38
N ALA A 66 -2.38 -13.39 7.25
CA ALA A 66 -1.90 -14.50 6.44
C ALA A 66 -0.92 -15.41 7.21
N PHE A 67 0.00 -14.83 8.00
CA PHE A 67 0.90 -15.59 8.88
C PHE A 67 0.12 -16.40 9.93
N ILE A 68 -0.83 -15.76 10.62
CA ILE A 68 -1.68 -16.41 11.64
C ILE A 68 -2.43 -17.62 11.04
N VAL A 69 -3.03 -17.47 9.85
CA VAL A 69 -3.79 -18.55 9.20
C VAL A 69 -2.87 -19.66 8.66
N MET A 70 -1.60 -19.35 8.41
CA MET A 70 -0.57 -20.34 8.07
C MET A 70 0.06 -21.01 9.30
N ASN A 71 -0.36 -20.65 10.52
CA ASN A 71 0.23 -21.08 11.78
C ASN A 71 1.74 -20.75 11.84
N LYS A 72 2.09 -19.56 11.34
CA LYS A 72 3.45 -19.02 11.26
C LYS A 72 3.54 -17.65 11.92
#